data_AF-A0A960N1L4-F1
#
_entry.id   AF-A0A960N1L4-F1
#
_cell.length_a   1.000
_cell.length_b   1.000
_cell.length_c   1.000
_cell.angle_alpha   90.00
_cell.angle_beta   90.00
_cell.angle_gamma   90.00
#
_symmetry.space_group_name_H-M   'P 1'
#
loop_
_entity.id
_entity.type
_entity.pdbx_description
1 polymer ?
#
loop_
_entity_poly.entity_id
_entity_poly.type
_entity_poly.pdbx_seq_one_letter_code
_entity_poly.pdbx_strand_id
1 'polypeptide(L)' 'LNQLAKTTAFNQARSLGLKDRGAIKEGLLADLTLLSRNFAVEAVFVGGERRV' A
#
# COMPACT_ATOMS: atom_id res chain seq x y z
N LEU A 1 -10.18 7.43 -5.38
CA LEU A 1 -9.16 6.51 -4.80
C LEU A 1 -7.77 6.62 -5.42
N ASN A 2 -7.64 6.77 -6.75
CA ASN A 2 -6.31 6.82 -7.41
C ASN A 2 -5.37 7.91 -6.84
N GLN A 3 -5.87 9.13 -6.56
CA GLN A 3 -5.05 10.19 -5.97
C GLN A 3 -4.62 9.90 -4.52
N LEU A 4 -5.47 9.29 -3.70
CA LEU A 4 -5.11 8.91 -2.32
C LEU A 4 -3.97 7.88 -2.33
N ALA A 5 -4.09 6.82 -3.14
CA ALA A 5 -3.02 5.83 -3.27
C ALA A 5 -1.69 6.45 -3.75
N LYS A 6 -1.76 7.49 -4.60
CA LYS A 6 -0.58 8.23 -5.01
C LYS A 6 0.03 9.04 -3.88
N THR A 7 -0.77 9.80 -3.14
CA THR A 7 -0.30 10.73 -2.11
C THR A 7 0.00 10.06 -0.77
N THR A 8 -0.40 8.81 -0.54
CA THR A 8 -0.12 8.09 0.71
C THR A 8 0.82 6.90 0.54
N ALA A 9 1.18 6.52 -0.70
CA ALA A 9 2.06 5.38 -0.94
C ALA A 9 2.98 5.58 -2.16
N PHE A 10 2.42 5.66 -3.38
CA PHE A 10 3.24 5.60 -4.61
C PHE A 10 4.25 6.75 -4.73
N ASN A 11 3.85 7.99 -4.44
CA ASN A 11 4.75 9.14 -4.59
C ASN A 11 5.93 9.05 -3.61
N GLN A 12 5.70 8.57 -2.39
CA GLN A 12 6.72 8.36 -1.38
C GLN A 12 7.68 7.24 -1.80
N ALA A 13 7.16 6.10 -2.24
CA ALA A 13 7.97 5.00 -2.74
C ALA A 13 8.86 5.48 -3.91
N ARG A 14 8.27 6.24 -4.85
CA ARG A 14 9.00 6.82 -5.98
C ARG A 14 10.09 7.81 -5.55
N SER A 15 9.79 8.72 -4.62
CA SER A 15 10.77 9.73 -4.18
C SER A 15 11.96 9.13 -3.45
N LEU A 16 11.76 7.98 -2.79
CA LEU A 16 12.79 7.22 -2.10
C LEU A 16 13.49 6.18 -2.99
N GLY A 17 13.08 6.05 -4.26
CA GLY A 17 13.65 5.05 -5.18
C GLY A 17 13.26 3.60 -4.86
N LEU A 18 12.22 3.38 -4.04
CA LEU A 18 11.68 2.06 -3.74
C LEU A 18 10.88 1.56 -4.93
N LYS A 19 11.36 0.50 -5.59
CA LYS A 19 10.76 -0.06 -6.81
C LYS A 19 9.84 -1.24 -6.56
N ASP A 20 9.78 -1.71 -5.31
CA ASP A 20 9.15 -2.94 -4.87
C ASP A 20 7.83 -2.72 -4.13
N ARG A 21 7.37 -1.48 -3.94
CA ARG A 21 6.15 -1.16 -3.17
C ARG A 21 5.46 0.13 -3.62
N GLY A 22 4.33 0.43 -2.99
CA GLY A 22 3.54 1.65 -3.24
C GLY A 22 2.52 1.52 -4.38
N ALA A 23 2.37 0.33 -4.95
CA ALA A 23 1.35 -0.02 -5.93
C ALA A 23 0.93 -1.49 -5.74
N ILE A 24 -0.27 -1.85 -6.22
CA ILE A 24 -0.74 -3.23 -6.25
C ILE A 24 -0.49 -3.77 -7.66
N LYS A 25 0.55 -4.59 -7.79
CA LYS A 25 0.96 -5.22 -9.06
C LYS A 25 1.74 -6.50 -8.74
N GLU A 26 1.56 -7.53 -9.54
CA GLU A 26 2.35 -8.75 -9.45
C GLU A 26 3.86 -8.47 -9.48
N GLY A 27 4.61 -9.18 -8.64
CA GLY A 27 6.06 -9.01 -8.48
C GLY A 27 6.49 -7.91 -7.51
N LEU A 28 5.56 -7.15 -6.91
CA LEU A 28 5.84 -6.22 -5.81
C LEU A 28 5.63 -6.88 -4.44
N LEU A 29 6.16 -6.26 -3.39
CA LEU A 29 5.88 -6.64 -2.00
C LEU A 29 4.38 -6.52 -1.73
N ALA A 30 3.84 -7.52 -1.05
CA ALA A 30 2.46 -7.54 -0.57
C ALA A 30 2.30 -6.68 0.71
N ASP A 31 2.67 -5.41 0.60
CA ASP A 31 2.43 -4.38 1.61
C ASP A 31 1.08 -3.71 1.31
N LEU A 32 0.03 -4.15 2.02
CA LEU A 32 -1.35 -3.79 1.72
C LEU A 32 -2.09 -3.36 2.98
N THR A 33 -2.97 -2.37 2.85
CA THR A 33 -3.93 -1.97 3.88
C THR A 33 -5.33 -2.18 3.35
N LEU A 34 -6.11 -3.02 4.04
CA LEU A 34 -7.54 -3.17 3.77
C LEU A 34 -8.30 -2.08 4.52
N LEU A 35 -9.12 -1.34 3.78
CA LEU A 35 -9.93 -0.26 4.32
C LEU A 35 -11.41 -0.56 4.11
N SER A 36 -12.22 -0.20 5.11
CA SER A 36 -13.66 -0.13 4.98
C SER A 36 -14.09 0.98 4.01
N ARG A 37 -15.40 1.08 3.74
CA ARG A 37 -15.98 2.15 2.91
C ARG A 37 -15.78 3.57 3.49
N ASN A 38 -15.55 3.70 4.80
CA ASN A 38 -15.26 4.98 5.46
C ASN A 38 -13.77 5.18 5.77
N PHE A 39 -12.88 4.43 5.11
CA PHE A 39 -11.42 4.50 5.29
C PHE A 39 -10.92 4.12 6.69
N ALA A 40 -11.70 3.36 7.46
CA ALA A 40 -11.19 2.72 8.67
C ALA A 40 -10.33 1.51 8.28
N VAL A 41 -9.23 1.29 9.00
CA VAL A 41 -8.33 0.15 8.77
C VAL A 41 -8.97 -1.13 9.31
N GLU A 42 -9.16 -2.11 8.43
CA GLU A 42 -9.71 -3.43 8.79
C GLU A 42 -8.62 -4.50 8.90
N ALA A 43 -7.56 -4.39 8.09
CA ALA A 43 -6.39 -5.26 8.17
C ALA A 43 -5.15 -4.60 7.55
N VAL A 44 -3.97 -5.05 7.99
CA VAL A 44 -2.67 -4.64 7.44
C VAL A 44 -1.82 -5.86 7.14
N PHE A 45 -1.24 -5.89 5.95
CA PHE A 45 -0.30 -6.91 5.50
C PHE A 45 1.05 -6.26 5.23
N VAL A 46 2.13 -6.87 5.73
CA VAL A 46 3.51 -6.44 5.49
C VAL A 46 4.28 -7.64 4.97
N GLY A 47 4.76 -7.56 3.73
CA GLY A 47 5.38 -8.69 3.03
C GLY A 47 4.45 -9.90 2.89
N GLY A 48 3.13 -9.69 2.85
CA GLY A 48 2.12 -10.76 2.82
C GLY A 48 1.73 -11.33 4.19
N GLU A 49 2.42 -10.95 5.26
CA GLU A 49 2.06 -11.36 6.62
C GLU A 49 1.07 -10.38 7.25
N ARG A 50 -0.04 -10.90 7.79
CA ARG A 50 -1.02 -10.08 8.51
C ARG A 50 -0.43 -9.58 9.84
N ARG A 51 -0.52 -8.27 10.10
CA ARG A 51 -0.04 -7.61 11.32
C ARG A 51 -1.17 -7.07 12.20
N VAL A 52 -2.26 -6.63 11.58
CA VAL A 52 -3.51 -6.15 12.20
C VAL A 52 -4.67 -6.75 11.41
#